data_AF-J9DYZ2-F1
#
_entry.id   AF-J9DYZ2-F1
#
_cell.length_a   1.000
_cell.length_b   1.000
_cell.length_c   1.000
_cell.angle_alpha   90.00
_cell.angle_beta   90.00
_cell.angle_gamma   90.00
#
_symmetry.space_group_name_H-M   'P 1'
#
loop_
_entity.id
_entity.type
_entity.pdbx_description
1 polymer ?
#
loop_
_entity_poly.entity_id
_entity_poly.type
_entity_poly.pdbx_seq_one_letter_code
_entity_poly.pdbx_strand_id
1 'polypeptide(L)'
;IFLLAARKRKKSATANYLISIDPTDLKRYGNSFVGKVRSNALGTQFTLYDNGENPKKSWVIGDSVRQELAAVIYDTNVLGFKGPRKMTVLIPGICDAENYRRQEIRPLLEQESILERWKNRKADDLIAMHNKSPVWNE
;
A
#
# COMPACT_ATOMS: atom_id res chain seq x y z
N ILE A 1 9.92 -11.66 -20.65
CA ILE A 1 9.27 -10.34 -20.54
C ILE A 1 9.50 -9.82 -19.13
N PHE A 2 10.14 -8.66 -18.97
CA PHE A 2 10.30 -8.01 -17.68
C PHE A 2 9.06 -7.13 -17.39
N LEU A 3 8.63 -7.07 -16.13
CA LEU A 3 7.47 -6.26 -15.71
C LEU A 3 7.88 -5.13 -14.76
N LEU A 4 8.37 -5.50 -13.57
CA LEU A 4 8.71 -4.55 -12.51
C LEU A 4 9.91 -5.07 -11.72
N ALA A 5 10.70 -4.13 -11.20
CA ALA A 5 11.72 -4.37 -10.19
C ALA A 5 11.38 -3.57 -8.94
N ALA A 6 11.75 -4.09 -7.77
CA ALA A 6 11.60 -3.36 -6.53
C ALA A 6 12.86 -3.48 -5.65
N ARG A 7 13.20 -2.41 -4.93
CA ARG A 7 14.35 -2.41 -4.03
C ARG A 7 14.06 -1.67 -2.74
N LYS A 8 14.39 -2.31 -1.61
CA LYS A 8 14.38 -1.68 -0.29
C LYS A 8 15.43 -0.57 -0.24
N ARG A 9 15.03 0.62 0.17
CA ARG A 9 15.94 1.76 0.34
C ARG A 9 16.74 1.60 1.63
N LYS A 10 18.04 1.88 1.55
CA LYS A 10 18.91 2.09 2.71
C LYS A 10 18.53 3.42 3.41
N LYS A 11 18.92 3.60 4.68
CA LYS A 11 18.72 4.84 5.46
C LYS A 11 17.25 5.31 5.56
N SER A 12 16.32 4.37 5.72
CA SER A 12 14.90 4.66 6.00
C SER A 12 14.55 4.15 7.39
N ALA A 13 13.85 4.96 8.18
CA ALA A 13 13.41 4.58 9.53
C ALA A 13 12.39 3.43 9.54
N THR A 14 11.67 3.25 8.43
CA THR A 14 10.72 2.14 8.23
C THR A 14 11.07 1.39 6.94
N ALA A 15 10.45 0.24 6.71
CA ALA A 15 10.63 -0.46 5.44
C ALA A 15 10.05 0.40 4.30
N ASN A 16 10.86 0.65 3.29
CA ASN A 16 10.53 1.53 2.17
C ASN A 16 11.10 0.94 0.89
N TYR A 17 10.23 0.54 -0.03
CA TYR A 17 10.60 -0.07 -1.31
C TYR A 17 10.18 0.85 -2.43
N LEU A 18 11.08 1.08 -3.39
CA LEU A 18 10.73 1.71 -4.67
C LEU A 18 10.42 0.62 -5.68
N ILE A 19 9.40 0.84 -6.50
CA ILE A 19 8.97 -0.02 -7.60
C ILE A 19 9.27 0.75 -8.89
N SER A 20 9.89 0.06 -9.85
CA SER A 20 10.32 0.62 -11.13
C SER A 20 9.98 -0.30 -12.30
N ILE A 21 9.71 0.30 -13.46
CA ILE A 21 9.58 -0.39 -14.76
C ILE A 21 10.92 -0.56 -15.48
N ASP A 22 12.03 -0.16 -14.85
CA ASP A 22 13.38 -0.39 -15.33
C ASP A 22 14.20 -1.10 -14.23
N PRO A 23 14.76 -2.30 -14.49
CA PRO A 23 15.53 -3.04 -13.49
C PRO A 23 16.85 -2.36 -13.12
N THR A 24 17.34 -1.46 -13.97
CA THR A 24 18.62 -0.74 -13.81
C THR A 24 18.42 0.66 -13.20
N ASP A 25 17.23 1.26 -13.35
CA ASP A 25 16.88 2.54 -12.72
C ASP A 25 15.90 2.37 -11.54
N LEU A 26 16.47 2.30 -10.33
CA LEU A 26 15.72 2.19 -9.07
C LEU A 26 15.82 3.48 -8.24
N LYS A 27 15.78 4.64 -8.90
CA LYS A 27 15.82 5.97 -8.28
C LYS A 27 14.40 6.47 -8.02
N ARG A 28 14.23 7.29 -6.98
CA ARG A 28 12.92 7.87 -6.63
C ARG A 28 12.43 8.94 -7.63
N TYR A 29 13.37 9.67 -8.22
CA TYR A 29 13.11 10.77 -9.15
C TYR A 29 13.47 10.38 -10.59
N GLY A 30 13.61 9.08 -10.86
CA GLY A 30 13.82 8.57 -12.22
C GLY A 30 12.48 8.41 -12.93
N ASN A 31 12.49 8.50 -14.27
CA ASN A 31 11.29 8.36 -15.09
C ASN A 31 10.65 6.96 -14.97
N SER A 32 11.45 5.97 -14.57
CA SER A 32 11.01 4.59 -14.41
C SER A 32 10.32 4.32 -13.07
N PHE A 33 10.29 5.29 -12.14
CA PHE A 33 9.62 5.15 -10.85
C PHE A 33 8.10 5.18 -11.00
N VAL A 34 7.45 4.09 -10.60
CA VAL A 34 5.99 3.92 -10.74
C VAL A 34 5.25 3.73 -9.43
N GLY A 35 5.97 3.42 -8.34
CA GLY A 35 5.30 3.23 -7.06
C GLY A 35 6.22 2.95 -5.89
N LYS A 36 5.64 2.95 -4.70
CA LYS A 36 6.39 2.82 -3.43
C LYS A 36 5.58 2.07 -2.39
N VAL A 37 6.20 1.08 -1.76
CA VAL A 37 5.65 0.43 -0.55
C VAL A 37 6.32 1.02 0.67
N ARG A 38 5.53 1.40 1.68
CA ARG A 38 6.04 1.90 2.96
C ARG A 38 5.37 1.19 4.13
N SER A 39 6.17 0.75 5.11
CA SER A 39 5.65 0.21 6.36
C SER A 39 5.47 1.28 7.45
N ASN A 40 4.63 0.95 8.44
CA ASN A 40 4.66 1.56 9.77
C ASN A 40 5.95 1.16 10.53
N ALA A 41 6.14 1.74 11.72
CA ALA A 41 7.35 1.52 12.53
C ALA A 41 7.53 0.05 12.95
N LEU A 42 6.44 -0.64 13.29
CA LEU A 42 6.47 -2.06 13.73
C LEU A 42 6.61 -3.05 12.57
N GLY A 43 6.45 -2.61 11.32
CA GLY A 43 6.47 -3.49 10.16
C GLY A 43 5.25 -4.42 10.06
N THR A 44 4.12 -4.01 10.64
CA THR A 44 2.86 -4.77 10.64
C THR A 44 1.84 -4.23 9.65
N GLN A 45 1.99 -2.97 9.24
CA GLN A 45 1.11 -2.33 8.27
C GLN A 45 1.94 -1.75 7.14
N PHE A 46 1.48 -1.94 5.91
CA PHE A 46 2.14 -1.46 4.70
C PHE A 46 1.14 -0.73 3.82
N THR A 47 1.58 0.36 3.20
CA THR A 47 0.78 1.10 2.23
C THR A 47 1.53 1.16 0.91
N LEU A 48 0.84 0.83 -0.18
CA LEU A 48 1.33 0.98 -1.54
C LEU A 48 0.85 2.31 -2.11
N TYR A 49 1.80 3.10 -2.61
CA TYR A 49 1.56 4.37 -3.27
C TYR A 49 1.95 4.27 -4.75
N ASP A 50 1.33 5.09 -5.59
CA ASP A 50 1.81 5.39 -6.94
C ASP A 50 3.07 6.29 -6.91
N ASN A 51 3.37 6.89 -8.06
CA ASN A 51 4.51 7.80 -8.25
C ASN A 51 4.21 9.27 -7.90
N GLY A 52 3.01 9.60 -7.43
CA GLY A 52 2.65 10.97 -7.09
C GLY A 52 3.41 11.53 -5.89
N GLU A 53 3.17 12.80 -5.62
CA GLU A 53 3.87 13.54 -4.59
C GLU A 53 3.24 13.36 -3.19
N ASN A 54 4.06 13.49 -2.15
CA ASN A 54 3.56 13.38 -0.79
C ASN A 54 3.07 14.77 -0.32
N PRO A 55 1.76 14.94 -0.04
CA PRO A 55 1.19 16.25 0.30
C PRO A 55 1.71 16.80 1.64
N LYS A 56 2.28 15.94 2.50
CA LYS A 56 2.96 16.39 3.74
C LYS A 56 4.36 16.99 3.50
N LYS A 57 4.91 16.87 2.29
CA LYS A 57 6.28 17.32 1.94
C LYS A 57 6.31 18.32 0.80
N SER A 58 5.27 18.38 0.01
CA SER A 58 5.08 19.36 -1.04
C SER A 58 3.65 19.88 -0.97
N TRP A 59 3.45 21.15 -1.32
CA TRP A 59 2.15 21.82 -1.33
C TRP A 59 1.30 21.42 -2.55
N VAL A 60 1.38 20.15 -2.95
CA VAL A 60 0.64 19.61 -4.10
C VAL A 60 -0.82 19.39 -3.75
N ILE A 61 -1.69 19.64 -4.73
CA ILE A 61 -3.13 19.40 -4.67
C ILE A 61 -3.58 18.74 -5.98
N GLY A 62 -4.77 18.12 -5.96
CA GLY A 62 -5.33 17.46 -7.14
C GLY A 62 -4.53 16.23 -7.60
N ASP A 63 -4.40 16.06 -8.92
CA ASP A 63 -3.87 14.83 -9.53
C ASP A 63 -2.38 14.59 -9.28
N SER A 64 -1.64 15.62 -8.85
CA SER A 64 -0.23 15.49 -8.46
C SER A 64 -0.04 14.80 -7.11
N VAL A 65 -1.08 14.74 -6.28
CA VAL A 65 -1.04 14.08 -4.97
C VAL A 65 -1.02 12.57 -5.17
N ARG A 66 -0.08 11.87 -4.53
CA ARG A 66 0.00 10.41 -4.61
C ARG A 66 -1.32 9.72 -4.24
N GLN A 67 -1.66 8.69 -5.01
CA GLN A 67 -2.70 7.74 -4.64
C GLN A 67 -2.21 6.70 -3.64
N GLU A 68 -3.12 6.19 -2.82
CA GLU A 68 -2.96 4.92 -2.11
C GLU A 68 -3.63 3.82 -2.94
N LEU A 69 -2.82 2.88 -3.43
CA LEU A 69 -3.27 1.80 -4.33
C LEU A 69 -3.70 0.55 -3.57
N ALA A 70 -3.11 0.33 -2.38
CA ALA A 70 -3.44 -0.77 -1.49
C ALA A 70 -2.89 -0.51 -0.08
N ALA A 71 -3.42 -1.22 0.90
CA ALA A 71 -2.81 -1.40 2.20
C ALA A 71 -2.81 -2.88 2.62
N VAL A 72 -1.81 -3.28 3.39
CA VAL A 72 -1.68 -4.63 3.94
C VAL A 72 -1.51 -4.52 5.45
N ILE A 73 -2.27 -5.31 6.19
CA ILE A 73 -2.23 -5.40 7.65
C ILE A 73 -1.89 -6.84 8.01
N TYR A 74 -0.87 -7.02 8.84
CA TYR A 74 -0.54 -8.27 9.49
C TYR A 74 -0.89 -8.19 10.96
N ASP A 75 -1.76 -9.09 11.42
CA ASP A 75 -2.07 -9.20 12.84
C ASP A 75 -0.83 -9.66 13.60
N THR A 76 -0.57 -8.98 14.72
CA THR A 76 0.45 -9.43 15.65
C THR A 76 -0.10 -10.59 16.47
N ASN A 77 0.58 -11.74 16.43
CA ASN A 77 0.28 -12.82 17.36
C ASN A 77 0.59 -12.31 18.78
N VAL A 78 -0.44 -12.10 19.57
CA VAL A 78 -0.33 -11.83 21.00
C VAL A 78 -0.22 -13.16 21.74
N LEU A 79 0.59 -13.20 22.81
CA LEU A 79 0.63 -14.27 23.81
C LEU A 79 0.89 -15.71 23.28
N GLY A 80 2.05 -15.93 22.65
CA GLY A 80 2.61 -17.28 22.50
C GLY A 80 1.95 -18.20 21.46
N PHE A 81 0.89 -17.74 20.78
CA PHE A 81 0.28 -18.48 19.67
C PHE A 81 1.26 -18.57 18.48
N LYS A 82 1.89 -19.75 18.34
CA LYS A 82 2.66 -20.13 17.16
C LYS A 82 1.67 -20.55 16.07
N GLY A 83 1.28 -19.58 15.25
CA GLY A 83 0.36 -19.80 14.14
C GLY A 83 0.62 -18.82 12.99
N PRO A 84 0.20 -19.17 11.76
CA PRO A 84 0.26 -18.30 10.61
C PRO A 84 -0.48 -16.97 10.89
N ARG A 85 0.18 -15.84 10.59
CA ARG A 85 -0.39 -14.51 10.85
C ARG A 85 -1.57 -14.28 9.91
N LYS A 86 -2.66 -13.73 10.46
CA LYS A 86 -3.76 -13.19 9.66
C LYS A 86 -3.26 -11.97 8.88
N MET A 87 -3.60 -11.92 7.61
CA MET A 87 -3.25 -10.87 6.67
C MET A 87 -4.54 -10.33 6.07
N THR A 88 -4.76 -9.03 6.21
CA THR A 88 -5.81 -8.27 5.54
C THR A 88 -5.19 -7.43 4.45
N VAL A 89 -5.76 -7.48 3.24
CA VAL A 89 -5.41 -6.61 2.11
C VAL A 89 -6.60 -5.72 1.82
N LEU A 90 -6.35 -4.41 1.75
CA LEU A 90 -7.32 -3.39 1.44
C LEU A 90 -6.96 -2.77 0.09
N ILE A 91 -7.90 -2.68 -0.82
CA ILE A 91 -7.75 -1.97 -2.09
C ILE A 91 -8.92 -1.01 -2.29
N PRO A 92 -8.76 0.08 -3.06
CA PRO A 92 -9.90 0.90 -3.48
C PRO A 92 -10.92 0.05 -4.26
N GLY A 93 -12.20 0.31 -4.02
CA GLY A 93 -13.31 -0.31 -4.74
C GLY A 93 -13.35 0.09 -6.22
N ILE A 94 -14.30 -0.48 -6.97
CA ILE A 94 -14.54 -0.13 -8.38
C ILE A 94 -15.67 0.92 -8.41
N CYS A 95 -15.40 2.10 -8.98
CA CYS A 95 -16.36 3.19 -9.09
C CYS A 95 -17.09 3.22 -10.46
N ASP A 96 -16.53 2.55 -11.46
CA ASP A 96 -17.15 2.36 -12.77
C ASP A 96 -16.95 0.90 -13.17
N ALA A 97 -18.03 0.12 -13.09
CA ALA A 97 -18.01 -1.30 -13.37
C ALA A 97 -17.92 -1.63 -14.87
N GLU A 98 -18.34 -0.72 -15.75
CA GLU A 98 -18.29 -0.92 -17.20
C GLU A 98 -16.87 -0.76 -17.72
N ASN A 99 -16.13 0.23 -17.20
CA ASN A 99 -14.74 0.50 -17.58
C ASN A 99 -13.71 -0.04 -16.57
N TYR A 100 -14.16 -0.79 -15.55
CA TYR A 100 -13.33 -1.34 -14.47
C TYR A 100 -12.45 -0.28 -13.78
N ARG A 101 -12.96 0.94 -13.62
CA ARG A 101 -12.21 2.04 -13.00
C ARG A 101 -12.24 1.91 -11.48
N ARG A 102 -11.06 1.92 -10.87
CA ARG A 102 -10.92 1.96 -9.40
C ARG A 102 -11.26 3.35 -8.87
N GLN A 103 -11.83 3.39 -7.67
CA GLN A 103 -11.94 4.60 -6.87
C GLN A 103 -10.54 5.18 -6.64
N GLU A 104 -10.36 6.47 -6.92
CA GLU A 104 -9.12 7.15 -6.59
C GLU A 104 -9.13 7.59 -5.13
N ILE A 105 -8.07 7.23 -4.41
CA ILE A 105 -7.85 7.64 -3.02
C ILE A 105 -6.54 8.42 -2.99
N ARG A 106 -6.63 9.76 -2.93
CA ARG A 106 -5.50 10.70 -2.85
C ARG A 106 -5.55 11.48 -1.53
N PRO A 107 -5.08 10.88 -0.41
CA PRO A 107 -5.24 11.49 0.90
C PRO A 107 -4.41 12.77 1.04
N LEU A 108 -5.06 13.90 1.33
CA LEU A 108 -4.41 15.13 1.80
C LEU A 108 -4.19 15.07 3.31
N LEU A 109 -5.15 14.48 4.02
CA LEU A 109 -5.13 14.29 5.47
C LEU A 109 -4.96 12.80 5.81
N GLU A 110 -4.50 12.52 7.03
CA GLU A 110 -4.22 11.14 7.47
C GLU A 110 -5.50 10.31 7.62
N GLN A 111 -6.58 10.94 8.06
CA GLN A 111 -7.91 10.36 8.24
C GLN A 111 -8.52 9.87 6.92
N GLU A 112 -8.03 10.38 5.79
CA GLU A 112 -8.47 10.00 4.44
C GLU A 112 -7.71 8.79 3.89
N SER A 113 -6.65 8.32 4.57
CA SER A 113 -5.88 7.15 4.14
C SER A 113 -6.69 5.85 4.21
N ILE A 114 -6.30 4.85 3.42
CA ILE A 114 -6.95 3.52 3.41
C ILE A 114 -6.96 2.90 4.81
N LEU A 115 -5.83 2.99 5.52
CA LEU A 115 -5.68 2.39 6.85
C LEU A 115 -6.57 3.07 7.90
N GLU A 116 -6.65 4.41 7.90
CA GLU A 116 -7.50 5.14 8.84
C GLU A 116 -8.99 4.99 8.50
N ARG A 117 -9.36 4.94 7.23
CA ARG A 117 -10.73 4.60 6.80
C ARG A 117 -11.16 3.23 7.33
N TRP A 118 -10.33 2.22 7.15
CA TRP A 118 -10.57 0.88 7.66
C TRP A 118 -10.72 0.85 9.18
N LYS A 119 -9.79 1.48 9.90
CA LYS A 119 -9.81 1.56 11.37
C LYS A 119 -11.07 2.25 11.90
N ASN A 120 -11.53 3.30 11.21
CA ASN A 120 -12.73 4.06 11.57
C ASN A 120 -14.03 3.47 11.01
N ARG A 121 -13.99 2.26 10.42
CA ARG A 121 -15.14 1.58 9.81
C ARG A 121 -15.84 2.41 8.71
N LYS A 122 -15.09 3.27 8.02
CA LYS A 122 -15.53 4.03 6.85
C LYS A 122 -14.98 3.38 5.59
N ALA A 123 -15.38 2.14 5.33
CA ALA A 123 -14.77 1.27 4.33
C ALA A 123 -15.70 0.93 3.16
N ASP A 124 -16.78 1.70 2.96
CA ASP A 124 -17.77 1.45 1.91
C ASP A 124 -17.17 1.51 0.50
N ASP A 125 -16.09 2.27 0.33
CA ASP A 125 -15.35 2.41 -0.92
C ASP A 125 -14.08 1.56 -0.98
N LEU A 126 -13.93 0.60 -0.06
CA LEU A 126 -12.79 -0.31 0.02
C LEU A 126 -13.23 -1.75 -0.17
N ILE A 127 -12.38 -2.54 -0.83
CA ILE A 127 -12.50 -3.99 -0.87
C ILE A 127 -11.49 -4.57 0.11
N ALA A 128 -11.99 -5.35 1.07
CA ALA A 128 -11.18 -6.06 2.04
C ALA A 128 -11.07 -7.54 1.68
N MET A 129 -9.83 -8.02 1.56
CA MET A 129 -9.49 -9.42 1.30
C MET A 129 -8.67 -9.96 2.47
N HIS A 130 -8.76 -11.26 2.69
CA HIS A 130 -8.03 -11.95 3.75
C HIS A 130 -7.26 -13.12 3.17
N ASN A 131 -6.09 -13.44 3.73
CA ASN A 131 -5.42 -14.68 3.35
C ASN A 131 -6.31 -15.88 3.68
N LYS A 132 -6.29 -16.90 2.82
CA LYS A 132 -6.93 -18.17 3.12
C LYS A 132 -6.28 -18.79 4.36
N SER A 133 -7.10 -19.27 5.29
CA SER A 133 -6.60 -20.02 6.46
C SER A 133 -5.83 -21.25 5.97
N PRO A 134 -4.59 -21.44 6.43
CA PRO A 134 -3.82 -22.61 6.06
C PRO A 134 -4.44 -23.87 6.67
N VAL A 135 -4.33 -24.97 5.93
CA VAL A 135 -4.69 -26.31 6.39
C VAL A 135 -3.39 -27.08 6.54
N TRP A 136 -3.16 -27.67 7.70
CA TRP A 136 -2.00 -28.54 7.92
C TRP A 136 -2.24 -29.84 7.18
N ASN A 137 -1.27 -30.27 6.38
CA ASN A 137 -1.28 -31.60 5.79
C ASN A 137 -0.49 -32.53 6.71
N GLU A 138 -1.05 -33.72 6.98
CA GLU A 138 -0.42 -34.76 7.79
C GLU A 138 0.62 -35.55 7.00
#